data_AF-A0ABD4KY93-F1
#
_entry.id   AF-A0ABD4KY93-F1
#
_cell.length_a   1.000
_cell.length_b   1.000
_cell.length_c   1.000
_cell.angle_alpha   90.00
_cell.angle_beta   90.00
_cell.angle_gamma   90.00
#
_symmetry.space_group_name_H-M   'P 1'
#
loop_
_entity.id
_entity.type
_entity.pdbx_description
1 polymer ?
#
loop_
_entity_poly.entity_id
_entity_poly.type
_entity_poly.pdbx_seq_one_letter_code
_entity_poly.pdbx_strand_id
1 'polypeptide(L)'
;MDSRKEDSINILKSWHLVEFFQAYSVPDKDDSKIAPVNVSCHELKSCGNHLLPWLDPAARDSLGLTPGKKCTYTLYLGLFDKSAIDKKVAEYFSTH
;
A
#
# COMPACT_ATOMS: atom_id res chain seq x y z
N MET A 1 30.84 -11.77 -1.20
CA MET A 1 29.39 -12.02 -1.16
C MET A 1 28.71 -10.78 -1.72
N ASP A 2 27.88 -10.93 -2.75
CA ASP A 2 27.27 -9.82 -3.53
C ASP A 2 26.29 -9.05 -2.63
N SER A 3 26.53 -7.76 -2.35
CA SER A 3 25.78 -6.99 -1.33
C SER A 3 24.27 -7.00 -1.58
N ARG A 4 23.87 -7.06 -2.86
CA ARG A 4 22.46 -7.15 -3.29
C ARG A 4 21.75 -8.40 -2.76
N LYS A 5 22.50 -9.49 -2.58
CA LYS A 5 21.97 -10.75 -2.05
C LYS A 5 21.72 -10.63 -0.55
N GLU A 6 22.61 -9.95 0.16
CA GLU A 6 22.47 -9.61 1.59
C GLU A 6 21.26 -8.69 1.82
N ASP A 7 21.12 -7.65 0.99
CA ASP A 7 20.01 -6.68 1.06
C ASP A 7 18.66 -7.37 0.81
N SER A 8 18.59 -8.26 -0.19
CA SER A 8 17.38 -9.04 -0.49
C SER A 8 17.01 -9.98 0.67
N ILE A 9 18.00 -10.62 1.30
CA ILE A 9 17.79 -11.48 2.46
C ILE A 9 17.30 -10.67 3.66
N ASN A 10 17.84 -9.48 3.88
CA ASN A 10 17.43 -8.61 4.97
C ASN A 10 16.01 -8.09 4.77
N ILE A 11 15.62 -7.73 3.53
CA ILE A 11 14.24 -7.38 3.20
C ILE A 11 13.28 -8.53 3.49
N LEU A 12 13.63 -9.75 3.06
CA LEU A 12 12.81 -10.95 3.31
C LEU A 12 12.70 -11.29 4.80
N LYS A 13 13.78 -11.11 5.57
CA LYS A 13 13.76 -11.28 7.04
C LYS A 13 12.89 -10.22 7.71
N SER A 14 13.00 -8.96 7.30
CA SER A 14 12.13 -7.89 7.78
C SER A 14 10.66 -8.11 7.41
N TRP A 15 10.39 -8.71 6.25
CA TRP A 15 9.04 -9.10 5.83
C TRP A 15 8.48 -10.29 6.61
N HIS A 16 9.31 -11.24 7.01
CA HIS A 16 8.88 -12.35 7.88
C HIS A 16 8.50 -11.87 9.29
N LEU A 17 9.07 -10.75 9.74
CA LEU A 17 8.71 -10.09 11.01
C LEU A 17 7.40 -9.29 10.93
N VAL A 18 6.87 -9.04 9.72
CA VAL A 18 5.49 -8.59 9.54
C VAL A 18 4.62 -9.84 9.60
N GLU A 19 4.45 -10.38 10.81
CA GLU A 19 3.43 -11.40 11.05
C GLU A 19 2.07 -10.86 10.59
N PHE A 20 1.33 -11.71 9.89
CA PHE A 20 0.04 -11.48 9.22
C PHE A 20 0.11 -10.81 7.84
N PHE A 21 0.33 -11.66 6.82
CA PHE A 21 -0.42 -11.54 5.55
C PHE A 21 -1.91 -11.81 5.79
N GLN A 22 -2.56 -11.08 6.70
CA GLN A 22 -4.00 -11.01 6.69
C GLN A 22 -4.38 -10.16 5.48
N ALA A 23 -5.29 -10.67 4.67
CA ALA A 23 -5.91 -9.90 3.61
C ALA A 23 -6.61 -8.69 4.25
N TYR A 24 -5.93 -7.55 4.24
CA TYR A 24 -6.48 -6.32 4.76
C TYR A 24 -7.47 -5.78 3.72
N SER A 25 -8.76 -5.80 4.08
CA SER A 25 -9.75 -5.10 3.27
C SER A 25 -9.65 -3.62 3.65
N VAL A 26 -9.31 -2.77 2.68
CA VAL A 26 -9.32 -1.32 2.87
C VAL A 26 -10.74 -0.95 3.34
N PRO A 27 -10.89 -0.20 4.45
CA PRO A 27 -12.20 0.16 4.96
C PRO A 27 -13.06 0.79 3.85
N ASP A 28 -14.31 0.34 3.76
CA ASP A 28 -15.23 0.76 2.71
C ASP A 28 -15.44 2.28 2.71
N LYS A 29 -15.70 2.81 1.52
CA LYS A 29 -15.84 4.24 1.22
C LYS A 29 -16.92 4.96 2.04
N ASP A 30 -17.81 4.23 2.70
CA ASP A 30 -18.95 4.79 3.43
C ASP A 30 -18.60 5.31 4.84
N ASP A 31 -17.49 4.86 5.44
CA ASP A 31 -17.10 5.28 6.80
C ASP A 31 -16.14 6.49 6.82
N SER A 32 -15.57 6.89 5.67
CA SER A 32 -14.60 7.98 5.60
C SER A 32 -15.17 9.25 4.97
N LYS A 33 -15.05 10.39 5.67
CA LYS A 33 -15.44 11.73 5.19
C LYS A 33 -14.73 12.16 3.89
N ILE A 34 -13.67 11.45 3.49
CA ILE A 34 -12.89 11.67 2.27
C ILE A 34 -12.75 10.31 1.58
N ALA A 35 -13.02 10.28 0.28
CA ALA A 35 -12.87 9.05 -0.51
C ALA A 35 -11.38 8.66 -0.58
N PRO A 36 -11.03 7.38 -0.37
CA PRO A 36 -9.66 6.91 -0.52
C PRO A 36 -9.18 7.08 -1.97
N VAL A 37 -7.93 7.53 -2.11
CA VAL A 37 -7.27 7.68 -3.41
C VAL A 37 -6.52 6.38 -3.70
N ASN A 38 -6.95 5.68 -4.74
CA ASN A 38 -6.24 4.50 -5.22
C ASN A 38 -5.17 4.94 -6.22
N VAL A 39 -3.93 4.53 -5.96
CA VAL A 39 -2.79 4.79 -6.86
C VAL A 39 -2.22 3.44 -7.29
N SER A 40 -2.21 3.20 -8.59
CA SER A 40 -1.57 2.01 -9.15
C SER A 40 -0.04 2.12 -9.12
N CYS A 41 0.65 0.98 -9.16
CA CYS A 41 2.11 0.97 -9.24
C CYS A 41 2.64 1.70 -10.49
N HIS A 42 1.89 1.66 -11.60
CA HIS A 42 2.26 2.39 -12.82
C HIS A 42 2.22 3.91 -12.60
N GLU A 43 1.14 4.43 -12.03
CA GLU A 43 0.99 5.86 -11.72
C GLU A 43 2.04 6.33 -10.72
N LEU A 44 2.33 5.52 -9.69
CA LEU A 44 3.38 5.84 -8.72
C LEU A 44 4.76 5.91 -9.38
N LYS A 45 5.06 5.04 -10.35
CA LYS A 45 6.33 5.10 -11.09
C LYS A 45 6.42 6.32 -12.01
N SER A 46 5.32 6.72 -12.65
CA SER A 46 5.34 7.84 -13.59
C SER A 46 5.33 9.21 -12.89
N CYS A 47 4.54 9.35 -11.83
CA CYS A 47 4.28 10.64 -11.19
C CYS A 47 4.97 10.78 -9.83
N GLY A 48 5.39 9.68 -9.20
CA GLY A 48 6.18 9.66 -7.98
C GLY A 48 5.54 10.46 -6.84
N ASN A 49 6.31 11.37 -6.27
CA ASN A 49 5.92 12.19 -5.12
C ASN A 49 4.73 13.12 -5.41
N HIS A 50 4.46 13.45 -6.68
CA HIS A 50 3.34 14.32 -7.06
C HIS A 50 1.96 13.71 -6.81
N LEU A 51 1.89 12.41 -6.52
CA LEU A 51 0.63 11.75 -6.15
C LEU A 51 0.39 11.73 -4.64
N LEU A 52 1.39 12.11 -3.84
CA LEU A 52 1.36 11.95 -2.40
C LEU A 52 0.98 13.28 -1.74
N PRO A 53 -0.22 13.43 -1.16
CA PRO A 53 -0.71 14.72 -0.64
C PRO A 53 0.06 15.23 0.58
N TRP A 54 0.87 14.40 1.23
CA TRP A 54 1.80 14.84 2.28
C TRP A 54 3.13 15.37 1.75
N LEU A 55 3.43 15.19 0.46
CA LEU A 55 4.63 15.71 -0.20
C LEU A 55 4.34 16.79 -1.24
N ASP A 56 3.15 16.75 -1.87
CA ASP A 56 2.75 17.71 -2.90
C ASP A 56 1.52 18.54 -2.47
N PRO A 57 1.66 19.87 -2.28
CA PRO A 57 0.55 20.76 -2.01
C PRO A 57 -0.56 20.72 -3.08
N ALA A 58 -0.22 20.54 -4.36
CA ALA A 58 -1.22 20.48 -5.42
C ALA A 58 -2.08 19.22 -5.32
N ALA A 59 -1.48 18.08 -4.96
CA ALA A 59 -2.20 16.84 -4.68
C ALA A 59 -3.05 16.94 -3.42
N ARG A 60 -2.63 17.72 -2.43
CA ARG A 60 -3.42 18.01 -1.24
C ARG A 60 -4.65 18.86 -1.56
N ASP A 61 -4.45 19.91 -2.34
CA ASP A 61 -5.51 20.86 -2.69
C ASP A 61 -6.57 20.20 -3.60
N SER A 62 -6.15 19.31 -4.52
CA SER A 62 -7.07 18.53 -5.36
C SER A 62 -7.97 17.57 -4.57
N LEU A 63 -7.54 17.17 -3.36
CA LEU A 63 -8.33 16.36 -2.42
C LEU A 63 -9.19 17.22 -1.47
N GLY A 64 -9.22 18.55 -1.65
CA GLY A 64 -9.98 19.46 -0.79
C GLY A 64 -9.42 19.58 0.63
N LEU A 65 -8.18 19.15 0.85
CA LEU A 65 -7.53 19.23 2.16
C LEU A 65 -7.02 20.66 2.41
N THR A 66 -7.89 21.47 3.02
CA THR A 66 -7.59 22.88 3.37
C THR A 66 -6.22 23.07 4.06
N PRO A 67 -5.37 23.98 3.56
CA PRO A 67 -4.15 24.39 4.27
C PRO A 67 -4.48 24.87 5.69
N GLY A 68 -3.75 24.37 6.70
CA GLY A 68 -3.92 24.77 8.10
C GLY A 68 -4.78 23.85 8.96
N LYS A 69 -5.49 22.87 8.38
CA LYS A 69 -6.09 21.79 9.18
C LYS A 69 -5.06 20.69 9.46
N LYS A 70 -5.05 20.18 10.69
CA LYS A 70 -4.29 18.96 11.01
C LYS A 70 -4.95 17.79 10.31
N CYS A 71 -4.19 17.08 9.49
CA CYS A 71 -4.63 15.91 8.75
C CYS A 71 -3.73 14.72 9.10
N THR A 72 -4.33 13.54 9.25
CA THR A 72 -3.62 12.27 9.37
C THR A 72 -3.78 11.54 8.04
N TYR A 73 -2.67 11.06 7.47
CA TYR A 73 -2.68 10.26 6.26
C TYR A 73 -2.48 8.80 6.64
N THR A 74 -3.34 7.92 6.14
CA THR A 74 -3.18 6.48 6.26
C THR A 74 -2.83 5.92 4.89
N LEU A 75 -1.65 5.30 4.77
CA LEU A 75 -1.17 4.68 3.54
C LEU A 75 -1.40 3.17 3.61
N TYR A 76 -2.16 2.64 2.65
CA TYR A 76 -2.35 1.21 2.46
C TYR A 76 -1.52 0.75 1.26
N LEU A 77 -0.63 -0.21 1.47
CA LEU A 77 0.22 -0.78 0.43
C LEU A 77 -0.26 -2.19 0.08
N GLY A 78 -0.84 -2.34 -1.11
CA GLY A 78 -1.16 -3.64 -1.70
C GLY A 78 0.06 -4.21 -2.44
N LEU A 79 0.63 -5.29 -1.92
CA LEU A 79 1.76 -5.98 -2.56
C LEU A 79 1.32 -6.96 -3.65
N PHE A 80 0.13 -7.53 -3.48
CA PHE A 80 -0.45 -8.53 -4.37
C PHE A 80 -1.92 -8.22 -4.57
N ASP A 81 -2.43 -8.54 -5.75
CA ASP A 81 -3.86 -8.59 -5.97
C ASP A 81 -4.46 -9.66 -5.04
N LYS A 82 -5.56 -9.32 -4.37
CA LYS A 82 -6.27 -10.25 -3.47
C LYS A 82 -6.60 -11.56 -4.18
N SER A 83 -6.99 -11.49 -5.46
CA SER A 83 -7.29 -12.67 -6.28
C SER A 83 -6.07 -13.60 -6.47
N ALA A 84 -4.86 -13.04 -6.53
CA ALA A 84 -3.62 -13.81 -6.66
C ALA A 84 -3.26 -14.53 -5.35
N ILE A 85 -3.54 -13.89 -4.21
CA ILE A 85 -3.36 -14.49 -2.88
C ILE A 85 -4.42 -15.56 -2.62
N ASP A 86 -5.69 -15.26 -2.88
CA ASP A 86 -6.81 -16.19 -2.66
C ASP A 86 -6.61 -17.50 -3.44
N LYS A 87 -6.12 -17.42 -4.68
CA LYS A 87 -5.76 -18.61 -5.46
C LYS A 87 -4.66 -19.44 -4.80
N LYS A 88 -3.60 -18.80 -4.29
CA LYS A 88 -2.49 -19.50 -3.63
C LYS A 88 -2.90 -20.12 -2.30
N VAL A 89 -3.78 -19.44 -1.57
CA VAL A 89 -4.38 -19.96 -0.34
C VAL A 89 -5.23 -21.19 -0.63
N ALA A 90 -6.11 -21.13 -1.65
CA ALA A 90 -6.92 -22.28 -2.05
C ALA A 90 -6.07 -23.48 -2.51
N GLU A 91 -4.99 -23.25 -3.26
CA GLU A 91 -4.04 -24.30 -3.67
C GLU A 91 -3.36 -24.98 -2.46
N TYR A 92 -2.93 -24.19 -1.46
CA TYR A 92 -2.27 -24.68 -0.25
C TYR A 92 -3.19 -25.56 0.61
N PHE A 93 -4.44 -25.11 0.86
CA PHE A 93 -5.44 -25.85 1.62
C PHE A 93 -6.07 -27.04 0.87
N SER A 94 -5.78 -27.21 -0.43
CA SER A 94 -6.22 -28.38 -1.20
C SER A 94 -5.19 -29.51 -1.23
N THR A 95 -3.94 -29.24 -0.82
CA THR A 95 -2.83 -30.22 -0.83
C THR A 95 -2.46 -30.74 0.56
N HIS A 96 -3.06 -30.19 1.62
CA HIS A 96 -2.98 -30.63 3.00
C HIS A 96 -4.39 -30.94 3.51
#